data_AF-A0A832K128-F1
#
_entry.id   AF-A0A832K128-F1
#
_cell.length_a   1.000
_cell.length_b   1.000
_cell.length_c   1.000
_cell.angle_alpha   90.00
_cell.angle_beta   90.00
_cell.angle_gamma   90.00
#
_symmetry.space_group_name_H-M   'P 1'
#
loop_
_entity.id
_entity.type
_entity.pdbx_description
1 polymer ?
#
loop_
_entity_poly.entity_id
_entity_poly.type
_entity_poly.pdbx_seq_one_letter_code
_entity_poly.pdbx_strand_id
1 'polypeptide(L)'
;MLVQLIPQGFVTSYLSIAKLLSIHPRIVAECLAKNRDIIIIPCHRVIHRDMRIGGYRILGKEFKKKLLILEGVRIENDCVSKEHFVDLTELIITNYKLENKSNNYIFLRGVKSELY
;
A
#
# COMPACT_ATOMS: atom_id res chain seq x y z
N MET A 1 8.91 4.96 -2.73
CA MET A 1 8.86 3.48 -2.68
C MET A 1 7.40 3.02 -2.73
N LEU A 2 7.05 1.92 -3.43
CA LEU A 2 5.66 1.45 -3.64
C LEU A 2 4.77 1.44 -2.38
N VAL A 3 5.37 1.12 -1.23
CA VAL A 3 4.66 1.05 0.05
C VAL A 3 4.12 2.41 0.51
N GLN A 4 4.71 3.52 0.07
CA GLN A 4 4.23 4.88 0.38
C GLN A 4 2.92 5.22 -0.33
N LEU A 5 2.54 4.46 -1.37
CA LEU A 5 1.27 4.65 -2.07
C LEU A 5 0.09 4.08 -1.28
N ILE A 6 0.34 3.24 -0.26
CA ILE A 6 -0.71 2.67 0.57
C ILE A 6 -1.20 3.75 1.52
N PRO A 7 -2.49 4.13 1.49
CA PRO A 7 -3.01 5.19 2.36
C PRO A 7 -2.93 4.82 3.84
N GLN A 8 -2.91 5.83 4.70
CA GLN A 8 -3.03 5.63 6.15
C GLN A 8 -4.35 4.91 6.46
N GLY A 9 -4.30 3.94 7.39
CA GLY A 9 -5.47 3.15 7.77
C GLY A 9 -5.76 2.01 6.80
N PHE A 10 -4.91 1.80 5.79
CA PHE A 10 -5.02 0.68 4.87
C PHE A 10 -3.73 -0.15 4.83
N VAL A 11 -3.87 -1.40 4.41
CA VAL A 11 -2.80 -2.38 4.30
C VAL A 11 -2.84 -3.06 2.93
N THR A 12 -1.70 -3.57 2.48
CA THR A 12 -1.61 -4.47 1.33
C THR A 12 -0.87 -5.73 1.71
N SER A 13 -0.75 -6.69 0.78
CA SER A 13 0.00 -7.93 1.03
C SER A 13 1.36 -7.94 0.34
N TYR A 14 2.31 -8.71 0.89
CA TYR A 14 3.56 -9.03 0.19
C TYR A 14 3.30 -9.61 -1.21
N LEU A 15 2.21 -10.37 -1.37
CA LEU A 15 1.81 -10.95 -2.65
C LEU A 15 1.36 -9.87 -3.64
N SER A 16 0.59 -8.88 -3.22
CA SER A 16 0.13 -7.80 -4.10
C SER A 16 1.30 -6.99 -4.65
N ILE A 17 2.30 -6.68 -3.81
CA ILE A 17 3.54 -6.01 -4.25
C ILE A 17 4.35 -6.93 -5.19
N ALA A 18 4.50 -8.20 -4.83
CA ALA A 18 5.23 -9.18 -5.62
C ALA A 18 4.64 -9.38 -7.03
N LYS A 19 3.31 -9.40 -7.16
CA LYS A 19 2.61 -9.48 -8.44
C LYS A 19 2.95 -8.29 -9.34
N LEU A 20 2.91 -7.08 -8.79
CA LEU A 20 3.22 -5.85 -9.51
C LEU A 20 4.67 -5.85 -10.03
N LEU A 21 5.60 -6.39 -9.25
CA LEU A 21 7.01 -6.46 -9.58
C LEU A 21 7.42 -7.73 -10.33
N SER A 22 6.49 -8.67 -10.56
CA SER A 22 6.76 -9.99 -11.14
C SER A 22 7.88 -10.77 -10.42
N ILE A 23 7.92 -10.70 -9.08
CA ILE A 23 8.91 -11.39 -8.23
C ILE A 23 8.23 -12.28 -7.19
N HIS A 24 9.00 -13.08 -6.47
CA HIS A 24 8.47 -13.92 -5.39
C HIS A 24 8.16 -13.08 -4.12
N PRO A 25 7.03 -13.30 -3.40
CA PRO A 25 6.66 -12.56 -2.17
C PRO A 25 7.72 -12.58 -1.07
N ARG A 26 8.50 -13.66 -0.98
CA ARG A 26 9.62 -13.77 -0.02
C ARG A 26 10.70 -12.71 -0.26
N ILE A 27 10.97 -12.35 -1.52
CA ILE A 27 11.95 -11.31 -1.86
C ILE A 27 11.45 -9.96 -1.34
N VAL A 28 10.15 -9.65 -1.54
CA VAL A 28 9.53 -8.43 -0.99
C VAL A 28 9.65 -8.40 0.53
N ALA A 29 9.33 -9.52 1.20
CA ALA A 29 9.41 -9.62 2.65
C ALA A 29 10.85 -9.42 3.16
N GLU A 30 11.85 -9.99 2.49
CA GLU A 30 13.26 -9.82 2.82
C GLU A 30 13.74 -8.37 2.64
N CYS A 31 13.36 -7.73 1.53
CA CYS A 31 13.66 -6.30 1.30
C CYS A 31 13.07 -5.42 2.40
N LEU A 32 11.79 -5.63 2.75
CA LEU A 32 11.13 -4.85 3.81
C LEU A 32 11.68 -5.17 5.20
N ALA A 33 12.13 -6.40 5.45
CA ALA A 33 12.73 -6.80 6.73
C ALA A 33 14.14 -6.23 6.94
N LYS A 34 14.86 -5.87 5.87
CA LYS A 34 16.16 -5.19 5.92
C LYS A 34 16.04 -3.67 6.09
N ASN A 35 14.84 -3.11 5.96
CA ASN A 35 14.62 -1.69 6.12
C ASN A 35 14.89 -1.24 7.58
N ARG A 36 15.89 -0.37 7.76
CA ARG A 36 16.24 0.20 9.08
C ARG A 36 15.41 1.44 9.43
N ASP A 37 14.78 2.07 8.45
CA ASP A 37 14.00 3.29 8.61
C ASP A 37 12.50 2.98 8.79
N ILE A 38 12.19 2.17 9.80
CA ILE A 38 10.85 1.59 10.05
C ILE A 38 9.78 2.68 10.30
N ILE A 39 10.18 3.86 10.78
CA ILE A 39 9.25 4.96 11.09
C ILE A 39 8.96 5.81 9.85
N ILE A 40 9.98 6.08 9.02
CA ILE A 40 9.86 6.96 7.83
C ILE A 40 9.16 6.22 6.70
N ILE A 41 9.45 4.93 6.57
CA ILE A 41 8.88 4.08 5.54
C ILE A 41 7.71 3.28 6.14
N PRO A 42 6.49 3.39 5.61
CA PRO A 42 5.30 2.74 6.19
C PRO A 42 5.24 1.23 5.89
N CYS A 43 6.32 0.50 6.12
CA CYS A 43 6.41 -0.95 5.89
C CYS A 43 5.48 -1.76 6.80
N HIS A 44 4.91 -1.15 7.85
CA HIS A 44 3.89 -1.78 8.69
C HIS A 44 2.59 -2.01 7.93
N ARG A 45 2.34 -1.26 6.85
CA ARG A 45 1.18 -1.42 5.97
C ARG A 45 1.26 -2.65 5.06
N VAL A 46 2.32 -3.46 5.11
CA VAL A 46 2.44 -4.69 4.29
C VAL A 46 2.31 -5.93 5.16
N ILE A 47 1.30 -6.76 4.95
CA ILE A 47 0.98 -7.93 5.78
C ILE A 47 0.91 -9.24 4.96
N HIS A 48 0.59 -10.36 5.62
CA HIS A 48 0.34 -11.62 4.93
C HIS A 48 -1.00 -11.57 4.18
N ARG A 49 -1.13 -12.37 3.11
CA ARG A 49 -2.36 -12.43 2.28
C ARG A 49 -3.56 -12.97 3.04
N ASP A 50 -3.34 -13.77 4.08
CA ASP A 50 -4.37 -14.30 4.99
C ASP A 50 -4.75 -13.31 6.10
N MET A 51 -4.42 -12.03 5.91
CA MET A 51 -4.62 -10.92 6.84
C MET A 51 -3.79 -10.96 8.13
N ARG A 52 -2.93 -11.97 8.32
CA ARG A 52 -2.10 -12.06 9.52
C ARG A 52 -1.02 -10.99 9.52
N ILE A 53 -0.77 -10.43 10.70
CA ILE A 53 0.29 -9.45 10.92
C ILE A 53 1.62 -10.19 11.12
N GLY A 54 2.55 -10.03 10.18
CA GLY A 54 3.93 -10.49 10.34
C GLY A 54 4.74 -9.58 11.27
N GLY A 55 5.91 -10.02 11.73
CA GLY A 55 6.78 -9.24 12.62
C GLY A 55 7.97 -8.58 11.90
N TYR A 56 8.48 -7.49 12.49
CA TYR A 56 9.82 -6.99 12.17
C TYR A 56 10.90 -7.84 12.84
N ARG A 57 12.10 -7.90 12.25
CA ARG A 57 13.23 -8.64 12.84
C ARG A 57 13.70 -8.06 14.17
N ILE A 58 13.63 -6.74 14.36
CA ILE A 58 14.16 -6.04 15.55
C ILE A 58 13.06 -5.71 16.54
N LEU A 59 11.99 -5.03 16.08
CA LEU A 59 10.91 -4.52 16.96
C LEU A 59 9.73 -5.49 17.13
N GLY A 60 9.79 -6.65 16.47
CA GLY A 60 8.77 -7.68 16.56
C GLY A 60 7.43 -7.30 15.92
N LYS A 61 6.43 -8.15 16.18
CA LYS A 61 5.05 -8.02 15.67
C LYS A 61 4.26 -6.94 16.42
N GLU A 62 4.45 -6.83 17.73
CA GLU A 62 3.68 -5.92 18.57
C GLU A 62 3.91 -4.45 18.20
N PHE A 63 5.13 -4.06 17.83
CA PHE A 63 5.40 -2.71 17.35
C PHE A 63 4.63 -2.38 16.07
N LYS A 64 4.64 -3.31 15.10
CA LYS A 64 3.89 -3.18 13.86
C LYS A 64 2.38 -3.08 14.10
N LYS A 65 1.86 -3.87 15.03
CA LYS A 65 0.44 -3.83 15.45
C LYS A 65 0.08 -2.47 16.03
N LYS A 66 0.92 -1.90 16.91
CA LYS A 66 0.70 -0.55 17.48
C LYS A 66 0.63 0.53 16.39
N LEU A 67 1.52 0.51 15.41
CA LEU A 67 1.49 1.46 14.29
C LEU A 67 0.19 1.36 13.50
N LEU A 68 -0.24 0.14 13.17
CA LEU A 68 -1.50 -0.07 12.47
C LEU A 68 -2.71 0.44 13.27
N ILE A 69 -2.75 0.19 14.58
CA ILE A 69 -3.82 0.68 15.46
C ILE A 69 -3.83 2.22 15.49
N LEU A 70 -2.66 2.86 15.57
CA LEU A 70 -2.54 4.32 15.52
C LEU A 70 -3.04 4.93 14.20
N GLU A 71 -3.00 4.15 13.11
CA GLU A 71 -3.57 4.53 11.82
C GLU A 71 -5.08 4.23 11.70
N GLY A 72 -5.71 3.68 12.75
CA GLY A 72 -7.13 3.34 12.76
C GLY A 72 -7.47 1.98 12.15
N VAL A 73 -6.49 1.09 11.96
CA VAL A 73 -6.71 -0.26 11.43
C VAL A 73 -7.32 -1.17 12.50
N ARG A 74 -8.47 -1.79 12.19
CA ARG A 74 -9.09 -2.81 13.05
C ARG A 74 -8.36 -4.14 12.97
N ILE A 75 -8.03 -4.70 14.13
CA ILE A 75 -7.26 -5.93 14.28
C ILE A 75 -7.91 -6.85 15.32
N GLU A 76 -8.18 -8.09 14.92
CA GLU A 76 -8.76 -9.14 15.76
C GLU A 76 -7.92 -10.40 15.62
N ASN A 77 -7.52 -11.02 16.73
CA ASN A 77 -6.70 -12.25 16.73
C ASN A 77 -5.47 -12.17 15.81
N ASP A 78 -4.75 -11.03 15.86
CA ASP A 78 -3.59 -10.70 15.02
C ASP A 78 -3.84 -10.71 13.50
N CYS A 79 -5.11 -10.61 13.11
CA CYS A 79 -5.55 -10.47 11.73
C CYS A 79 -6.12 -9.06 11.52
N VAL A 80 -5.76 -8.43 10.41
CA VAL A 80 -6.34 -7.15 9.99
C VAL A 80 -7.72 -7.42 9.39
N SER A 81 -8.69 -6.57 9.70
CA SER A 81 -10.02 -6.68 9.11
C SER A 81 -10.01 -6.31 7.62
N LYS A 82 -10.77 -7.05 6.80
CA LYS A 82 -10.66 -7.02 5.32
C LYS A 82 -10.97 -5.67 4.69
N GLU A 83 -11.77 -4.84 5.34
CA GLU A 83 -12.10 -3.47 4.91
C GLU A 83 -10.89 -2.54 4.86
N HIS A 84 -9.83 -2.85 5.60
CA HIS A 84 -8.58 -2.10 5.56
C HIS A 84 -7.64 -2.61 4.46
N PHE A 85 -8.00 -3.68 3.74
CA PHE A 85 -7.13 -4.26 2.72
C PHE A 85 -7.34 -3.57 1.37
N VAL A 86 -6.23 -3.22 0.70
CA VAL A 86 -6.20 -2.76 -0.68
C VAL A 86 -5.25 -3.62 -1.51
N ASP A 87 -5.70 -4.04 -2.69
CA ASP A 87 -4.79 -4.59 -3.70
C ASP A 87 -4.06 -3.43 -4.37
N LEU A 88 -2.74 -3.41 -4.21
CA LEU A 88 -1.90 -2.32 -4.72
C LEU A 88 -1.95 -2.22 -6.26
N THR A 89 -2.18 -3.34 -6.95
CA THR A 89 -2.32 -3.37 -8.41
C THR A 89 -3.58 -2.62 -8.83
N GLU A 90 -4.71 -2.92 -8.19
CA GLU A 90 -5.99 -2.27 -8.47
C GLU A 90 -5.95 -0.78 -8.13
N LEU A 91 -5.29 -0.41 -7.03
CA LEU A 91 -5.10 0.98 -6.62
C LEU A 91 -4.33 1.77 -7.68
N ILE A 92 -3.20 1.25 -8.15
CA ILE A 92 -2.36 1.92 -9.16
C ILE A 92 -3.10 2.04 -10.50
N ILE A 93 -3.75 0.97 -10.96
CA ILE A 93 -4.53 0.99 -12.21
C ILE A 93 -5.65 2.03 -12.14
N THR A 94 -6.34 2.10 -10.99
CA THR A 94 -7.43 3.06 -10.79
C THR A 94 -6.91 4.50 -10.84
N ASN A 95 -5.82 4.79 -10.12
CA ASN A 95 -5.20 6.11 -10.14
C ASN A 95 -4.75 6.53 -11.55
N TYR A 96 -4.11 5.61 -12.29
CA TYR A 96 -3.70 5.87 -13.67
C TYR A 96 -4.89 6.20 -14.57
N LYS A 97 -6.00 5.45 -14.47
CA LYS A 97 -7.23 5.74 -15.24
C LYS A 97 -7.82 7.10 -14.90
N LEU A 98 -7.82 7.49 -13.62
CA LEU A 98 -8.31 8.79 -13.16
C LEU A 98 -7.45 9.94 -13.67
N GLU A 99 -6.13 9.81 -13.62
CA GLU A 99 -5.19 10.80 -14.16
C GLU A 99 -5.37 10.97 -15.67
N ASN A 100 -5.50 9.87 -16.42
CA ASN A 100 -5.71 9.94 -17.87
C ASN A 100 -7.08 10.53 -18.24
N LYS A 101 -8.13 10.23 -17.47
CA LYS A 101 -9.45 10.86 -17.66
C LYS A 101 -9.41 12.36 -17.35
N SER A 102 -8.69 12.76 -16.30
CA SER A 102 -8.52 14.16 -15.90
C SER A 102 -7.68 14.94 -16.91
N ASN A 103 -6.58 14.37 -17.40
CA ASN A 103 -5.74 14.95 -18.45
C ASN A 103 -6.52 15.13 -19.76
N ASN A 104 -7.37 14.16 -20.13
CA ASN A 104 -8.24 14.31 -21.30
C ASN A 104 -9.26 15.45 -21.10
N TYR A 105 -9.80 15.62 -19.88
CA TYR A 105 -10.71 16.73 -19.56
C TYR A 105 -10.02 18.10 -19.57
N ILE A 106 -8.78 18.18 -19.07
CA ILE A 106 -7.96 19.41 -19.10
C ILE A 106 -7.58 19.74 -20.55
N PHE A 107 -7.18 18.77 -21.34
CA PHE A 107 -6.89 18.93 -22.77
C PHE A 107 -8.13 19.43 -23.55
N LEU A 108 -9.30 18.82 -23.33
CA LEU A 108 -10.55 19.26 -23.96
C LEU A 108 -11.00 20.66 -23.49
N ARG A 109 -10.64 21.09 -22.27
CA ARG A 109 -10.85 22.47 -21.81
C ARG A 109 -9.86 23.45 -22.43
N GLY A 110 -8.59 23.07 -22.58
CA GLY A 110 -7.55 23.89 -23.22
C GLY A 110 -7.83 24.16 -24.69
N VAL A 111 -8.33 23.17 -25.43
CA VAL A 111 -8.73 23.36 -26.84
C VAL A 111 -9.96 24.28 -26.99
N LYS A 112 -10.85 24.34 -25.99
CA LYS A 112 -12.04 25.21 -26.05
C LYS A 112 -11.76 26.69 -25.73
N SER A 113 -10.62 27.02 -25.11
CA SER A 113 -10.25 28.41 -24.79
C SER A 113 -9.49 29.14 -25.89
N GLU A 114 -9.10 28.47 -26.98
CA GLU A 114 -8.42 29.09 -28.14
C GLU A 114 -9.35 29.35 -29.34
N LEU A 115 -10.66 29.13 -29.18
CA LEU A 115 -11.67 29.28 -30.25
C LEU A 115 -12.69 30.41 -30.01
N TYR A 116 -12.37 31.41 -29.19
CA TYR A 116 -13.15 32.64 -29.02
C TYR A 116 -12.27 33.88 -28.99
#